data_AF-A0A661YNA6-F1
#
_entry.id   AF-A0A661YNA6-F1
#
_cell.length_a   1.000
_cell.length_b   1.000
_cell.length_c   1.000
_cell.angle_alpha   90.00
_cell.angle_beta   90.00
_cell.angle_gamma   90.00
#
_symmetry.space_group_name_H-M   'P 1'
#
loop_
_entity.id
_entity.type
_entity.pdbx_description
1 polymer ?
#
loop_
_entity_poly.entity_id
_entity_poly.type
_entity_poly.pdbx_seq_one_letter_code
_entity_poly.pdbx_strand_id
1 'polypeptide(L)'
;MRITVFILVLFLSFAQNVLAQQWVENGFLETISVDLEFKKSTDSNFTLEQKDINSMLRSIAYTHQKPVESLHIIWEFIASYQVYRQEKGNFKSQIFIKPMTPQGDINLYEFNSAEYILPELQSFRLRIFKEDSSLVYLKYYHQNNISVSSVGQIAHFPIWHQRWAKGWYMKIDQIDFVNSKTDISFERWFQYINDYKAADYLVDALLRDYQKLQRQAQDPCTFLIKSLRQISYLKKLYQMPFYRFTIRKKKDPDKLEQKMNVLSTLLDLNIKKYSSLFKESVLIESISVEHLVDTYLMEEENLLHLQQNYSSIYDDVFNQLAKTSYPTNLSYNDFNFFDTATENNPKGKSLVLSFENRLFEKSMFNIDKLIRDKKFTEALYTINNLERFVEHAEVLKLNNAYRQFKARAAYGMYNSYIDVIEKAIKINNSKLAAQYLKKASNVQKIYPKEIITNGLVEKKLRQLLAVCYSDYNKMIEQDRYLEAAAKRDAIRELIGDFQLEGFEAMLDELNMLDNQALKKEI
;
A
#
# COMPACT_ATOMS: atom_id res chain seq x y z
N MET A 1 -10.34 62.95 -34.29
CA MET A 1 -8.88 63.18 -34.42
C MET A 1 -8.11 63.08 -33.08
N ARG A 2 -8.59 63.65 -31.96
CA ARG A 2 -7.82 63.64 -30.68
C ARG A 2 -7.67 62.25 -30.03
N ILE A 3 -8.67 61.37 -30.17
CA ILE A 3 -8.64 60.01 -29.58
C ILE A 3 -7.65 59.09 -30.34
N THR A 4 -7.57 59.21 -31.66
CA THR A 4 -6.66 58.41 -32.51
C THR A 4 -5.20 58.73 -32.24
N VAL A 5 -4.87 60.00 -32.00
CA VAL A 5 -3.52 60.43 -31.60
C VAL A 5 -3.18 59.91 -30.20
N PHE A 6 -4.14 59.91 -29.27
CA PHE A 6 -3.92 59.37 -27.93
C PHE A 6 -3.66 57.87 -27.94
N ILE A 7 -4.42 57.11 -28.74
CA ILE A 7 -4.20 55.67 -28.93
C ILE A 7 -2.84 55.42 -29.60
N LEU A 8 -2.46 56.20 -30.62
CA LEU A 8 -1.17 56.07 -31.30
C LEU A 8 0.01 56.35 -30.35
N VAL A 9 -0.09 57.37 -29.50
CA VAL A 9 0.93 57.70 -28.49
C VAL A 9 0.99 56.64 -27.39
N LEU A 10 -0.14 56.10 -26.95
CA LEU A 10 -0.19 54.95 -26.05
C LEU A 10 0.41 53.70 -26.68
N PHE A 11 0.14 53.44 -27.96
CA PHE A 11 0.68 52.29 -28.69
C PHE A 11 2.19 52.44 -28.94
N LEU A 12 2.66 53.65 -29.27
CA LEU A 12 4.08 53.96 -29.45
C LEU A 12 4.85 53.92 -28.12
N SER A 13 4.25 54.38 -27.03
CA SER A 13 4.87 54.29 -25.70
C SER A 13 4.84 52.86 -25.15
N PHE A 14 3.82 52.05 -25.44
CA PHE A 14 3.84 50.61 -25.18
C PHE A 14 4.87 49.88 -26.05
N ALA A 15 4.95 50.20 -27.34
CA ALA A 15 5.92 49.61 -28.26
C ALA A 15 7.37 49.97 -27.87
N GLN A 16 7.62 51.21 -27.41
CA GLN A 16 8.95 51.60 -26.89
C GLN A 16 9.31 50.86 -25.60
N ASN A 17 8.37 50.69 -24.67
CA ASN A 17 8.61 49.90 -23.46
C ASN A 17 8.85 48.40 -23.74
N VAL A 18 8.23 47.84 -24.78
CA VAL A 18 8.45 46.45 -25.21
C VAL A 18 9.76 46.30 -26.00
N LEU A 19 10.17 47.32 -26.74
CA LEU A 19 11.42 47.35 -27.54
C LEU A 19 12.69 47.63 -26.71
N ALA A 20 12.57 47.94 -25.43
CA ALA A 20 13.71 48.29 -24.60
C ALA A 20 14.39 47.10 -23.90
N GLN A 21 13.90 45.87 -24.13
CA GLN A 21 14.57 44.64 -23.72
C GLN A 21 15.32 44.04 -24.92
N GLN A 22 16.64 44.23 -24.94
CA GLN A 22 17.49 43.63 -25.96
C GLN A 22 17.97 42.27 -25.46
N TRP A 23 17.67 41.20 -26.20
CA TRP A 23 18.21 39.88 -25.94
C TRP A 23 19.74 39.88 -26.12
N VAL A 24 20.46 39.39 -25.12
CA VAL A 24 21.94 39.44 -25.07
C VAL A 24 22.53 38.06 -25.29
N GLU A 25 22.01 37.06 -24.57
CA GLU A 25 22.62 35.73 -24.52
C GLU A 25 21.62 34.67 -24.05
N ASN A 26 21.79 33.43 -24.52
CA ASN A 26 21.25 32.23 -23.90
C ASN A 26 22.37 31.22 -23.67
N GLY A 27 22.24 30.42 -22.62
CA GLY A 27 23.19 29.36 -22.36
C GLY A 27 22.56 28.19 -21.62
N PHE A 28 23.16 27.02 -21.82
CA PHE A 28 22.91 25.82 -21.04
C PHE A 28 23.81 25.85 -19.80
N LEU A 29 23.25 25.55 -18.64
CA LEU A 29 24.02 25.51 -17.39
C LEU A 29 24.57 24.11 -17.17
N GLU A 30 23.67 23.17 -16.91
CA GLU A 30 23.99 21.80 -16.57
C GLU A 30 22.73 20.93 -16.63
N THR A 31 22.94 19.63 -16.81
CA THR A 31 21.95 18.61 -16.46
C THR A 31 22.22 18.16 -15.03
N ILE A 32 21.25 18.33 -14.15
CA ILE A 32 21.29 17.85 -12.77
C ILE A 32 20.66 16.46 -12.77
N SER A 33 21.41 15.42 -12.39
CA SER A 33 20.90 14.05 -12.31
C SER A 33 20.71 13.64 -10.84
N VAL A 34 19.58 13.00 -10.55
CA VAL A 34 19.22 12.47 -9.24
C VAL A 34 19.01 10.97 -9.40
N ASP A 35 19.90 10.21 -8.77
CA ASP A 35 19.83 8.75 -8.75
C ASP A 35 19.24 8.30 -7.42
N LEU A 36 18.11 7.59 -7.47
CA LEU A 36 17.52 6.99 -6.29
C LEU A 36 18.13 5.61 -6.05
N GLU A 37 19.05 5.56 -5.08
CA GLU A 37 19.76 4.33 -4.72
C GLU A 37 19.34 3.81 -3.34
N PHE A 38 19.26 2.48 -3.25
CA PHE A 38 19.06 1.81 -1.98
C PHE A 38 20.36 1.83 -1.16
N LYS A 39 20.31 2.40 0.05
CA LYS A 39 21.46 2.43 0.98
C LYS A 39 21.28 1.46 2.14
N LYS A 40 22.34 0.75 2.52
CA LYS A 40 22.28 -0.19 3.65
C LYS A 40 22.38 0.56 4.98
N SER A 41 21.74 0.04 6.02
CA SER A 41 21.67 0.68 7.35
C SER A 41 23.02 0.78 8.08
N THR A 42 24.08 0.18 7.54
CA THR A 42 25.45 0.26 8.07
C THR A 42 26.12 1.60 7.76
N ASP A 43 25.52 2.45 6.91
CA ASP A 43 26.03 3.79 6.64
C ASP A 43 25.70 4.74 7.80
N SER A 44 26.73 5.37 8.38
CA SER A 44 26.66 6.20 9.60
C SER A 44 25.78 7.47 9.49
N ASN A 45 25.25 7.78 8.31
CA ASN A 45 24.37 8.93 8.04
C ASN A 45 22.95 8.49 7.59
N PHE A 46 22.39 7.49 8.25
CA PHE A 46 21.07 6.94 7.89
C PHE A 46 19.93 7.87 8.37
N THR A 47 19.57 8.85 7.55
CA THR A 47 18.49 9.82 7.83
C THR A 47 17.10 9.18 7.75
N LEU A 48 16.08 9.83 8.36
CA LEU A 48 14.69 9.43 8.21
C LEU A 48 14.26 9.42 6.73
N GLU A 49 14.73 10.39 5.95
CA GLU A 49 14.48 10.48 4.51
C GLU A 49 15.01 9.27 3.75
N GLN A 50 16.22 8.78 4.09
CA GLN A 50 16.77 7.57 3.48
C GLN A 50 15.98 6.30 3.85
N LYS A 51 15.37 6.25 5.04
CA LYS A 51 14.46 5.16 5.42
C LYS A 51 13.22 5.14 4.53
N ASP A 52 12.65 6.31 4.28
CA ASP A 52 11.47 6.45 3.43
C ASP A 52 11.80 6.06 1.99
N ILE A 53 12.89 6.58 1.42
CA ILE A 53 13.37 6.19 0.07
C ILE A 53 13.59 4.67 -0.01
N ASN A 54 14.26 4.08 0.97
CA ASN A 54 14.48 2.64 1.00
C ASN A 54 13.18 1.83 1.09
N SER A 55 12.18 2.33 1.82
CA SER A 55 10.85 1.73 1.87
C SER A 55 10.17 1.77 0.50
N MET A 56 10.21 2.92 -0.17
CA MET A 56 9.67 3.09 -1.52
C MET A 56 10.34 2.16 -2.52
N LEU A 57 11.67 2.13 -2.55
CA LEU A 57 12.45 1.25 -3.42
C LEU A 57 12.14 -0.22 -3.16
N ARG A 58 11.98 -0.65 -1.90
CA ARG A 58 11.57 -2.04 -1.61
C ARG A 58 10.19 -2.38 -2.17
N SER A 59 9.23 -1.46 -2.08
CA SER A 59 7.89 -1.65 -2.64
C SER A 59 7.93 -1.77 -4.17
N ILE A 60 8.78 -0.98 -4.83
CA ILE A 60 9.03 -1.08 -6.28
C ILE A 60 9.70 -2.40 -6.62
N ALA A 61 10.79 -2.75 -5.95
CA ALA A 61 11.55 -3.98 -6.16
C ALA A 61 10.65 -5.21 -6.04
N TYR A 62 9.79 -5.21 -5.02
CA TYR A 62 8.80 -6.24 -4.80
C TYR A 62 7.84 -6.37 -5.98
N THR A 63 7.28 -5.25 -6.45
CA THR A 63 6.31 -5.23 -7.56
C THR A 63 6.93 -5.74 -8.86
N HIS A 64 8.22 -5.45 -9.09
CA HIS A 64 9.01 -5.94 -10.22
C HIS A 64 9.59 -7.34 -10.02
N GLN A 65 9.36 -7.96 -8.85
CA GLN A 65 9.92 -9.27 -8.47
C GLN A 65 11.43 -9.36 -8.63
N LYS A 66 12.16 -8.29 -8.30
CA LYS A 66 13.62 -8.23 -8.45
C LYS A 66 14.32 -7.72 -7.18
N PRO A 67 15.62 -7.97 -7.01
CA PRO A 67 16.39 -7.44 -5.89
C PRO A 67 16.35 -5.91 -5.85
N VAL A 68 16.23 -5.31 -4.65
CA VAL A 68 16.16 -3.84 -4.50
C VAL A 68 17.43 -3.15 -4.98
N GLU A 69 18.58 -3.84 -4.86
CA GLU A 69 19.89 -3.38 -5.32
C GLU A 69 20.00 -3.32 -6.85
N SER A 70 19.07 -3.94 -7.57
CA SER A 70 19.01 -3.92 -9.04
C SER A 70 18.03 -2.88 -9.59
N LEU A 71 17.37 -2.11 -8.71
CA LEU A 71 16.55 -1.00 -9.15
C LEU A 71 17.43 0.14 -9.63
N HIS A 72 16.99 0.78 -10.70
CA HIS A 72 17.65 1.93 -11.25
C HIS A 72 16.61 2.96 -11.62
N ILE A 73 16.64 4.11 -10.94
CA ILE A 73 15.70 5.20 -11.15
C ILE A 73 16.53 6.48 -11.25
N ILE A 74 16.54 7.06 -12.45
CA ILE A 74 17.22 8.32 -12.74
C ILE A 74 16.18 9.39 -13.01
N TRP A 75 16.39 10.56 -12.42
CA TRP A 75 15.62 11.73 -12.74
C TRP A 75 16.53 12.93 -12.99
N GLU A 76 16.32 13.57 -14.14
CA GLU A 76 17.18 14.65 -14.61
C GLU A 76 16.44 15.99 -14.66
N PHE A 77 17.17 17.07 -14.46
CA PHE A 77 16.71 18.43 -14.70
C PHE A 77 17.66 19.15 -15.64
N ILE A 78 17.10 19.92 -16.55
CA ILE A 78 17.85 20.82 -17.41
C ILE A 78 17.77 22.22 -16.84
N ALA A 79 18.92 22.77 -16.47
CA ALA A 79 19.07 24.17 -16.11
C ALA A 79 19.59 24.97 -17.30
N SER A 80 18.92 26.08 -17.60
CA SER A 80 19.33 27.01 -18.67
C SER A 80 19.10 28.45 -18.24
N TYR A 81 19.70 29.39 -18.96
CA TYR A 81 19.52 30.81 -18.69
C TYR A 81 19.36 31.65 -19.96
N GLN A 82 18.74 32.80 -19.78
CA GLN A 82 18.62 33.86 -20.79
C GLN A 82 18.96 35.20 -20.14
N VAL A 83 19.74 36.03 -20.83
CA VAL A 83 20.13 37.37 -20.37
C VAL A 83 19.55 38.43 -21.29
N TYR A 84 18.90 39.41 -20.67
CA TYR A 84 18.27 40.53 -21.32
C TYR A 84 18.91 41.83 -20.82
N ARG A 85 19.30 42.71 -21.74
CA ARG A 85 19.65 44.08 -21.40
C ARG A 85 18.38 44.89 -21.21
N GLN A 86 18.35 45.72 -20.19
CA GLN A 86 17.20 46.52 -19.77
C GLN A 86 17.49 48.00 -19.97
N GLU A 87 16.44 48.83 -19.88
CA GLU A 87 16.59 50.28 -19.88
C GLU A 87 17.59 50.74 -18.80
N LYS A 88 18.41 51.74 -19.13
CA LYS A 88 19.50 52.29 -18.29
C LYS A 88 20.75 51.41 -18.15
N GLY A 89 20.90 50.38 -18.99
CA GLY A 89 22.13 49.58 -19.04
C GLY A 89 22.24 48.49 -17.99
N ASN A 90 21.18 48.27 -17.20
CA ASN A 90 21.07 47.11 -16.32
C ASN A 90 20.76 45.85 -17.14
N PHE A 91 20.91 44.68 -16.50
CA PHE A 91 20.63 43.40 -17.11
C PHE A 91 19.69 42.59 -16.21
N LYS A 92 18.86 41.77 -16.86
CA LYS A 92 17.97 40.81 -16.23
C LYS A 92 18.33 39.43 -16.77
N SER A 93 18.78 38.55 -15.89
CA SER A 93 18.94 37.14 -16.21
C SER A 93 17.72 36.36 -15.73
N GLN A 94 17.32 35.39 -16.53
CA GLN A 94 16.23 34.47 -16.25
C GLN A 94 16.80 33.07 -16.27
N ILE A 95 16.68 32.36 -15.16
CA ILE A 95 17.09 30.96 -15.05
C ILE A 95 15.84 30.10 -15.15
N PHE A 96 15.93 29.05 -15.94
CA PHE A 96 14.88 28.07 -16.15
C PHE A 96 15.38 26.71 -15.70
N ILE A 97 14.66 26.09 -14.78
CA ILE A 97 14.90 24.69 -14.38
C ILE A 97 13.70 23.88 -14.83
N LYS A 98 13.95 22.88 -15.69
CA LYS A 98 12.91 22.02 -16.26
C LYS A 98 13.24 20.55 -15.97
N PRO A 99 12.33 19.78 -15.34
CA PRO A 99 12.50 18.36 -15.11
C PRO A 99 12.30 17.62 -16.44
N MET A 100 13.12 16.60 -16.65
CA MET A 100 12.97 15.63 -17.72
C MET A 100 12.02 14.50 -17.30
N THR A 101 11.65 13.68 -18.27
CA THR A 101 10.90 12.46 -17.99
C THR A 101 11.82 11.51 -17.23
N PRO A 102 11.43 11.06 -16.03
CA PRO A 102 12.25 10.13 -15.26
C PRO A 102 12.40 8.80 -16.00
N GLN A 103 13.51 8.11 -15.76
CA GLN A 103 13.90 6.88 -16.46
C GLN A 103 14.11 5.73 -15.47
N GLY A 104 13.92 4.51 -15.95
CA GLY A 104 14.13 3.29 -15.18
C GLY A 104 12.86 2.74 -14.52
N ASP A 105 12.99 2.19 -13.31
CA ASP A 105 11.93 1.43 -12.62
C ASP A 105 10.91 2.31 -11.89
N ILE A 106 10.31 3.24 -12.64
CA ILE A 106 9.41 4.28 -12.11
C ILE A 106 7.93 3.88 -12.15
N ASN A 107 7.62 2.66 -12.60
CA ASN A 107 6.24 2.19 -12.66
C ASN A 107 6.01 1.13 -11.57
N LEU A 108 4.88 1.23 -10.88
CA LEU A 108 4.33 0.15 -10.07
C LEU A 108 3.20 -0.49 -10.86
N TYR A 109 3.46 -1.69 -11.35
CA TYR A 109 2.65 -2.29 -12.42
C TYR A 109 2.61 -1.33 -13.63
N GLU A 110 1.45 -0.83 -14.03
CA GLU A 110 1.24 0.12 -15.12
C GLU A 110 1.01 1.56 -14.61
N PHE A 111 1.13 1.79 -13.30
CA PHE A 111 0.99 3.12 -12.70
C PHE A 111 2.34 3.81 -12.56
N ASN A 112 2.46 5.01 -13.11
CA ASN A 112 3.65 5.84 -12.94
C ASN A 112 3.72 6.38 -11.50
N SER A 113 4.83 6.09 -10.81
CA SER A 113 5.08 6.45 -9.41
C SER A 113 5.87 7.75 -9.23
N ALA A 114 6.30 8.40 -10.31
CA ALA A 114 7.20 9.55 -10.30
C ALA A 114 6.75 10.68 -9.35
N GLU A 115 5.45 11.00 -9.36
CA GLU A 115 4.85 12.03 -8.50
C GLU A 115 5.06 11.77 -6.99
N TYR A 116 5.27 10.50 -6.60
CA TYR A 116 5.35 10.06 -5.20
C TYR A 116 6.77 9.73 -4.74
N ILE A 117 7.64 9.29 -5.65
CA ILE A 117 8.97 8.77 -5.28
C ILE A 117 10.10 9.74 -5.59
N LEU A 118 9.91 10.63 -6.56
CA LEU A 118 10.95 11.57 -6.93
C LEU A 118 10.94 12.71 -5.92
N PRO A 119 12.12 13.13 -5.41
CA PRO A 119 12.18 14.24 -4.49
C PRO A 119 11.77 15.55 -5.19
N GLU A 120 11.59 16.62 -4.45
CA GLU A 120 11.44 17.98 -4.96
C GLU A 120 12.76 18.72 -4.77
N LEU A 121 13.15 19.48 -5.79
CA LEU A 121 14.28 20.41 -5.67
C LEU A 121 13.92 21.51 -4.66
N GLN A 122 14.58 21.55 -3.51
CA GLN A 122 14.31 22.49 -2.41
C GLN A 122 15.15 23.76 -2.53
N SER A 123 16.41 23.59 -2.87
CA SER A 123 17.43 24.63 -2.70
C SER A 123 18.54 24.45 -3.72
N PHE A 124 19.07 25.58 -4.20
CA PHE A 124 20.30 25.59 -4.97
C PHE A 124 21.01 26.93 -4.81
N ARG A 125 22.32 26.93 -5.05
CA ARG A 125 23.14 28.14 -5.10
C ARG A 125 23.51 28.48 -6.53
N LEU A 126 23.26 29.72 -6.91
CA LEU A 126 23.72 30.28 -8.18
C LEU A 126 24.98 31.11 -7.98
N ARG A 127 25.93 30.94 -8.90
CA ARG A 127 27.15 31.73 -9.01
C ARG A 127 27.32 32.29 -10.43
N ILE A 128 27.79 33.52 -10.53
CA ILE A 128 28.18 34.13 -11.81
C ILE A 128 29.67 34.46 -11.74
N PHE A 129 30.39 34.05 -12.78
CA PHE A 129 31.84 34.23 -12.90
C PHE A 129 32.17 35.04 -14.15
N LYS A 130 33.32 35.71 -14.12
CA LYS A 130 33.95 36.21 -15.35
C LYS A 130 34.74 35.09 -16.03
N GLU A 131 35.25 35.39 -17.22
CA GLU A 131 36.09 34.49 -18.01
C GLU A 131 37.34 34.01 -17.26
N ASP A 132 37.90 34.85 -16.37
CA ASP A 132 39.04 34.52 -15.50
C ASP A 132 38.66 33.70 -14.24
N SER A 133 37.42 33.19 -14.17
CA SER A 133 36.86 32.46 -13.02
C SER A 133 36.70 33.29 -11.74
N SER A 134 36.82 34.62 -11.78
CA SER A 134 36.51 35.47 -10.62
C SER A 134 35.01 35.53 -10.36
N LEU A 135 34.61 35.28 -9.11
CA LEU A 135 33.21 35.31 -8.68
C LEU A 135 32.70 36.76 -8.65
N VAL A 136 31.59 37.02 -9.34
CA VAL A 136 30.95 38.35 -9.42
C VAL A 136 29.65 38.39 -8.64
N TYR A 137 28.94 37.26 -8.57
CA TYR A 137 27.63 37.20 -7.93
C TYR A 137 27.37 35.84 -7.31
N LEU A 138 26.66 35.85 -6.19
CA LEU A 138 26.28 34.66 -5.44
C LEU A 138 24.88 34.87 -4.85
N LYS A 139 23.97 33.92 -5.09
CA LYS A 139 22.64 33.92 -4.51
C LYS A 139 22.18 32.51 -4.18
N TYR A 140 21.54 32.38 -3.02
CA TYR A 140 20.88 31.16 -2.59
C TYR A 140 19.38 31.25 -2.88
N TYR A 141 18.83 30.17 -3.40
CA TYR A 141 17.40 29.97 -3.58
C TYR A 141 16.96 28.85 -2.62
N HIS A 142 15.86 29.07 -1.89
CA HIS A 142 15.34 28.14 -0.87
C HIS A 142 13.83 27.88 -1.05
N GLN A 143 13.34 26.87 -0.34
CA GLN A 143 12.05 26.13 -0.29
C GLN A 143 10.73 26.84 -0.67
N ASN A 144 10.69 28.16 -0.78
CA ASN A 144 9.51 28.89 -1.25
C ASN A 144 9.59 29.27 -2.73
N ASN A 145 10.77 29.20 -3.34
CA ASN A 145 11.00 29.65 -4.71
C ASN A 145 11.18 28.50 -5.69
N ILE A 146 11.53 27.30 -5.20
CA ILE A 146 11.89 26.16 -6.05
C ILE A 146 11.03 24.97 -5.62
N SER A 147 10.05 24.62 -6.44
CA SER A 147 9.46 23.29 -6.43
C SER A 147 9.27 22.92 -7.89
N VAL A 148 9.86 21.79 -8.26
CA VAL A 148 9.81 21.21 -9.59
C VAL A 148 9.57 19.73 -9.37
N SER A 149 8.30 19.34 -9.23
CA SER A 149 7.90 18.00 -8.79
C SER A 149 7.38 17.11 -9.94
N SER A 150 7.10 17.69 -11.11
CA SER A 150 6.42 16.99 -12.19
C SER A 150 6.93 17.34 -13.58
N VAL A 151 6.84 16.39 -14.51
CA VAL A 151 7.25 16.55 -15.90
C VAL A 151 6.54 17.75 -16.53
N GLY A 152 7.31 18.68 -17.07
CA GLY A 152 6.79 19.87 -17.76
C GLY A 152 6.67 21.12 -16.88
N GLN A 153 6.84 21.02 -15.56
CA GLN A 153 6.90 22.20 -14.69
C GLN A 153 8.21 22.97 -14.97
N ILE A 154 8.13 24.27 -15.24
CA ILE A 154 9.33 25.10 -15.45
C ILE A 154 9.41 26.09 -14.30
N ALA A 155 10.44 25.97 -13.46
CA ALA A 155 10.72 26.97 -12.45
C ALA A 155 11.52 28.12 -13.06
N HIS A 156 11.09 29.35 -12.77
CA HIS A 156 11.63 30.57 -13.32
C HIS A 156 12.20 31.48 -12.25
N PHE A 157 13.45 31.91 -12.42
CA PHE A 157 14.14 32.73 -11.44
C PHE A 157 14.73 33.99 -12.08
N PRO A 158 14.10 35.16 -11.87
CA PRO A 158 14.65 36.42 -12.34
C PRO A 158 15.75 36.94 -11.41
N ILE A 159 16.79 37.52 -12.01
CA ILE A 159 17.90 38.17 -11.32
C ILE A 159 18.19 39.48 -12.04
N TRP A 160 18.34 40.54 -11.26
CA TRP A 160 18.76 41.85 -11.76
C TRP A 160 20.21 42.08 -11.38
N HIS A 161 21.01 42.53 -12.35
CA HIS A 161 22.41 42.88 -12.13
C HIS A 161 22.82 44.05 -13.02
N GLN A 162 23.86 44.76 -12.62
CA GLN A 162 24.26 46.02 -13.27
C GLN A 162 25.12 45.81 -14.51
N ARG A 163 25.74 44.63 -14.67
CA ARG A 163 26.75 44.37 -15.68
C ARG A 163 26.67 42.92 -16.17
N TRP A 164 26.74 42.77 -17.49
CA TRP A 164 26.99 41.52 -18.19
C TRP A 164 27.99 41.79 -19.30
N ALA A 165 28.98 40.92 -19.45
CA ALA A 165 29.96 41.04 -20.52
C ALA A 165 30.16 39.67 -21.19
N LYS A 166 30.59 39.71 -22.45
CA LYS A 166 30.96 38.51 -23.19
C LYS A 166 32.04 37.73 -22.43
N GLY A 167 31.88 36.41 -22.32
CA GLY A 167 32.79 35.53 -21.57
C GLY A 167 32.41 35.32 -20.10
N TRP A 168 31.40 36.02 -19.58
CA TRP A 168 30.83 35.71 -18.26
C TRP A 168 29.98 34.46 -18.36
N TYR A 169 29.94 33.67 -17.29
CA TYR A 169 29.15 32.43 -17.25
C TYR A 169 28.49 32.24 -15.88
N MET A 170 27.41 31.46 -15.87
CA MET A 170 26.69 31.08 -14.67
C MET A 170 26.94 29.61 -14.32
N LYS A 171 26.85 29.28 -13.03
CA LYS A 171 26.91 27.91 -12.52
C LYS A 171 25.91 27.72 -11.38
N ILE A 172 25.29 26.55 -11.32
CA ILE A 172 24.50 26.11 -10.17
C ILE A 172 25.31 25.07 -9.39
N ASP A 173 25.24 25.11 -8.06
CA ASP A 173 25.80 24.08 -7.17
C ASP A 173 25.02 24.06 -5.83
N GLN A 174 25.46 23.22 -4.87
CA GLN A 174 24.79 23.05 -3.57
C GLN A 174 23.28 22.80 -3.70
N ILE A 175 22.96 21.75 -4.44
CA ILE A 175 21.61 21.36 -4.78
C ILE A 175 21.08 20.49 -3.65
N ASP A 176 19.96 20.90 -3.04
CA ASP A 176 19.29 20.14 -2.00
C ASP A 176 17.92 19.68 -2.47
N PHE A 177 17.58 18.45 -2.11
CA PHE A 177 16.35 17.76 -2.44
C PHE A 177 15.58 17.39 -1.18
N VAL A 178 14.26 17.41 -1.24
CA VAL A 178 13.37 16.94 -0.15
C VAL A 178 12.34 15.98 -0.69
N ASN A 179 11.75 15.13 0.14
CA ASN A 179 10.67 14.25 -0.32
C ASN A 179 9.48 15.06 -0.86
N SER A 180 8.92 14.58 -1.98
CA SER A 180 7.72 15.14 -2.60
C SER A 180 6.57 15.23 -1.59
N LYS A 181 5.95 16.41 -1.49
CA LYS A 181 4.79 16.63 -0.61
C LYS A 181 3.52 16.52 -1.44
N THR A 182 3.10 15.28 -1.69
CA THR A 182 1.77 15.01 -2.25
C THR A 182 0.70 14.97 -1.15
N ASP A 183 -0.57 15.16 -1.54
CA ASP A 183 -1.72 15.06 -0.63
C ASP A 183 -1.86 13.66 0.02
N ILE A 184 -1.18 12.65 -0.52
CA ILE A 184 -1.29 11.25 -0.10
C ILE A 184 0.11 10.65 -0.04
N SER A 185 0.51 10.10 1.11
CA SER A 185 1.81 9.46 1.26
C SER A 185 2.01 8.31 0.26
N PHE A 186 3.27 8.00 -0.06
CA PHE A 186 3.60 6.89 -0.95
C PHE A 186 2.98 5.57 -0.48
N GLU A 187 3.01 5.26 0.82
CA GLU A 187 2.47 4.02 1.37
C GLU A 187 0.98 3.90 1.08
N ARG A 188 0.24 4.99 1.27
CA ARG A 188 -1.20 5.02 1.02
C ARG A 188 -1.52 4.95 -0.46
N TRP A 189 -0.73 5.63 -1.29
CA TRP A 189 -0.82 5.52 -2.74
C TRP A 189 -0.56 4.08 -3.21
N PHE A 190 0.52 3.46 -2.72
CA PHE A 190 0.90 2.08 -3.01
C PHE A 190 -0.20 1.09 -2.61
N GLN A 191 -0.82 1.28 -1.43
CA GLN A 191 -1.96 0.48 -1.02
C GLN A 191 -3.12 0.57 -2.01
N TYR A 192 -3.45 1.76 -2.50
CA TYR A 192 -4.51 1.91 -3.51
C TYR A 192 -4.17 1.23 -4.84
N ILE A 193 -2.90 1.21 -5.25
CA ILE A 193 -2.48 0.48 -6.45
C ILE A 193 -2.61 -1.04 -6.24
N ASN A 194 -2.23 -1.54 -5.06
CA ASN A 194 -2.40 -2.96 -4.73
C ASN A 194 -3.87 -3.37 -4.64
N ASP A 195 -4.72 -2.53 -4.02
CA ASP A 195 -6.16 -2.75 -3.94
C ASP A 195 -6.78 -2.77 -5.34
N TYR A 196 -6.34 -1.87 -6.24
CA TYR A 196 -6.76 -1.85 -7.64
C TYR A 196 -6.40 -3.16 -8.35
N LYS A 197 -5.17 -3.63 -8.19
CA LYS A 197 -4.74 -4.91 -8.80
C LYS A 197 -5.49 -6.11 -8.23
N ALA A 198 -5.73 -6.13 -6.93
CA ALA A 198 -6.56 -7.17 -6.30
C ALA A 198 -7.98 -7.20 -6.89
N ALA A 199 -8.59 -6.03 -7.07
CA ALA A 199 -9.91 -5.89 -7.68
C ALA A 199 -9.91 -6.34 -9.15
N ASP A 200 -8.88 -6.00 -9.92
CA ASP A 200 -8.74 -6.43 -11.32
C ASP A 200 -8.67 -7.96 -11.44
N TYR A 201 -7.83 -8.60 -10.63
CA TYR A 201 -7.73 -10.07 -10.61
C TYR A 201 -9.05 -10.74 -10.21
N LEU A 202 -9.74 -10.19 -9.21
CA LEU A 202 -11.04 -10.70 -8.79
C LEU A 202 -12.05 -10.61 -9.94
N VAL A 203 -12.18 -9.44 -10.57
CA VAL A 203 -13.15 -9.23 -11.66
C VAL A 203 -12.84 -10.15 -12.84
N ASP A 204 -11.57 -10.33 -13.19
CA ASP A 204 -11.16 -11.28 -14.22
C ASP A 204 -11.50 -12.74 -13.86
N ALA A 205 -11.31 -13.14 -12.60
CA ALA A 205 -11.69 -14.47 -12.13
C ALA A 205 -13.20 -14.67 -12.22
N LEU A 206 -14.00 -13.70 -11.76
CA LEU A 206 -15.46 -13.75 -11.81
C LEU A 206 -15.97 -13.79 -13.25
N LEU A 207 -15.39 -13.01 -14.18
CA LEU A 207 -15.73 -13.05 -15.60
C LEU A 207 -15.44 -14.42 -16.22
N ARG A 208 -14.27 -15.01 -15.94
CA ARG A 208 -13.91 -16.36 -16.41
C ARG A 208 -14.86 -17.42 -15.87
N ASP A 209 -15.18 -17.36 -14.59
CA ASP A 209 -16.12 -18.30 -13.98
C ASP A 209 -17.51 -18.14 -14.57
N TYR A 210 -17.97 -16.92 -14.79
CA TYR A 210 -19.24 -16.66 -15.43
C TYR A 210 -19.32 -17.23 -16.85
N GLN A 211 -18.26 -17.10 -17.65
CA GLN A 211 -18.19 -17.73 -18.98
C GLN A 211 -18.28 -19.26 -18.93
N LYS A 212 -17.70 -19.89 -17.89
CA LYS A 212 -17.83 -21.35 -17.68
C LYS A 212 -19.26 -21.72 -17.30
N LEU A 213 -19.86 -20.95 -16.40
CA LEU A 213 -21.22 -21.19 -15.92
C LEU A 213 -22.25 -21.10 -17.05
N GLN A 214 -22.12 -20.15 -17.98
CA GLN A 214 -23.01 -20.05 -19.14
C GLN A 214 -22.99 -21.29 -20.05
N ARG A 215 -21.90 -22.08 -20.02
CA ARG A 215 -21.75 -23.30 -20.84
C ARG A 215 -22.31 -24.55 -20.16
N GLN A 216 -22.63 -24.48 -18.87
CA GLN A 216 -23.10 -25.61 -18.09
C GLN A 216 -24.57 -25.41 -17.72
N ALA A 217 -25.39 -26.44 -17.88
CA ALA A 217 -26.74 -26.44 -17.33
C ALA A 217 -26.64 -26.49 -15.80
N GLN A 218 -26.74 -25.33 -15.15
CA GLN A 218 -26.81 -25.24 -13.69
C GLN A 218 -28.23 -24.94 -13.22
N ASP A 219 -28.45 -25.28 -11.96
CA ASP A 219 -29.68 -24.96 -11.25
C ASP A 219 -29.93 -23.43 -11.23
N PRO A 220 -31.14 -22.96 -11.59
CA PRO A 220 -31.51 -21.54 -11.56
C PRO A 220 -31.30 -20.85 -10.20
N CYS A 221 -31.50 -21.56 -9.09
CA CYS A 221 -31.33 -21.00 -7.75
C CYS A 221 -29.84 -20.75 -7.46
N THR A 222 -28.97 -21.69 -7.81
CA THR A 222 -27.51 -21.51 -7.73
C THR A 222 -27.04 -20.27 -8.49
N PHE A 223 -27.53 -20.10 -9.73
CA PHE A 223 -27.20 -18.94 -10.54
C PHE A 223 -27.66 -17.63 -9.90
N LEU A 224 -28.86 -17.61 -9.30
CA LEU A 224 -29.40 -16.43 -8.63
C LEU A 224 -28.55 -16.05 -7.41
N ILE A 225 -28.28 -16.99 -6.50
CA ILE A 225 -27.48 -16.74 -5.29
C ILE A 225 -26.09 -16.25 -5.64
N LYS A 226 -25.43 -16.96 -6.56
CA LYS A 226 -24.10 -16.60 -7.04
C LYS A 226 -24.10 -15.19 -7.63
N SER A 227 -25.11 -14.85 -8.44
CA SER A 227 -25.21 -13.52 -9.02
C SER A 227 -25.44 -12.43 -7.96
N LEU A 228 -26.29 -12.68 -6.96
CA LEU A 228 -26.53 -11.75 -5.84
C LEU A 228 -25.28 -11.52 -4.98
N ARG A 229 -24.52 -12.58 -4.71
CA ARG A 229 -23.24 -12.50 -3.99
C ARG A 229 -22.22 -11.68 -4.77
N GLN A 230 -22.03 -11.99 -6.05
CA GLN A 230 -21.04 -11.32 -6.89
C GLN A 230 -21.37 -9.84 -7.14
N ILE A 231 -22.64 -9.49 -7.34
CA ILE A 231 -23.03 -8.09 -7.49
C ILE A 231 -22.81 -7.30 -6.19
N SER A 232 -22.93 -7.96 -5.02
CA SER A 232 -22.59 -7.34 -3.74
C SER A 232 -21.09 -7.03 -3.62
N TYR A 233 -20.22 -7.90 -4.17
CA TYR A 233 -18.79 -7.64 -4.24
C TYR A 233 -18.48 -6.42 -5.10
N LEU A 234 -19.08 -6.34 -6.30
CA LEU A 234 -18.91 -5.19 -7.19
C LEU A 234 -19.36 -3.88 -6.52
N LYS A 235 -20.54 -3.86 -5.87
CA LYS A 235 -21.02 -2.69 -5.11
C LYS A 235 -20.01 -2.22 -4.08
N LYS A 236 -19.34 -3.14 -3.36
CA LYS A 236 -18.29 -2.80 -2.40
C LYS A 236 -17.04 -2.26 -3.08
N LEU A 237 -16.58 -2.86 -4.17
CA LEU A 237 -15.43 -2.35 -4.93
C LEU A 237 -15.65 -0.90 -5.39
N TYR A 238 -16.86 -0.56 -5.88
CA TYR A 238 -17.21 0.82 -6.25
C TYR A 238 -17.17 1.81 -5.07
N GLN A 239 -17.31 1.33 -3.83
CA GLN A 239 -17.29 2.13 -2.61
C GLN A 239 -15.88 2.29 -2.01
N MET A 240 -14.92 1.44 -2.40
CA MET A 240 -13.58 1.45 -1.84
C MET A 240 -12.80 2.71 -2.21
N PRO A 241 -11.88 3.18 -1.34
CA PRO A 241 -11.10 4.39 -1.60
C PRO A 241 -10.27 4.32 -2.90
N PHE A 242 -9.72 3.15 -3.24
CA PHE A 242 -8.90 2.97 -4.43
C PHE A 242 -9.68 3.31 -5.72
N TYR A 243 -10.96 2.97 -5.81
CA TYR A 243 -11.79 3.21 -7.00
C TYR A 243 -11.91 4.71 -7.29
N ARG A 244 -12.14 5.51 -6.25
CA ARG A 244 -12.21 6.97 -6.39
C ARG A 244 -10.84 7.56 -6.75
N PHE A 245 -9.77 6.95 -6.27
CA PHE A 245 -8.43 7.47 -6.44
C PHE A 245 -7.82 7.15 -7.82
N THR A 246 -8.05 5.95 -8.34
CA THR A 246 -7.50 5.46 -9.62
C THR A 246 -8.46 5.77 -10.77
N ILE A 247 -9.59 5.06 -10.80
CA ILE A 247 -10.57 5.07 -11.90
C ILE A 247 -11.21 6.45 -12.09
N ARG A 248 -11.75 7.07 -11.03
CA ARG A 248 -12.41 8.39 -11.18
C ARG A 248 -11.45 9.52 -11.55
N LYS A 249 -10.15 9.35 -11.30
CA LYS A 249 -9.09 10.27 -11.78
C LYS A 249 -8.60 9.93 -13.19
N LYS A 250 -9.29 9.03 -13.91
CA LYS A 250 -8.93 8.53 -15.25
C LYS A 250 -7.56 7.85 -15.30
N LYS A 251 -7.08 7.31 -14.17
CA LYS A 251 -5.88 6.47 -14.06
C LYS A 251 -6.36 5.01 -13.95
N ASP A 252 -6.80 4.42 -15.08
CA ASP A 252 -7.35 3.05 -15.18
C ASP A 252 -6.63 2.24 -16.28
N PRO A 253 -5.36 1.85 -16.07
CA PRO A 253 -4.53 1.25 -17.11
C PRO A 253 -5.07 -0.10 -17.61
N ASP A 254 -5.65 -0.93 -16.73
CA ASP A 254 -6.17 -2.26 -17.08
C ASP A 254 -7.65 -2.24 -17.49
N LYS A 255 -8.25 -1.05 -17.58
CA LYS A 255 -9.68 -0.85 -17.91
C LYS A 255 -10.60 -1.59 -16.93
N LEU A 256 -10.26 -1.56 -15.64
CA LEU A 256 -11.02 -2.19 -14.57
C LEU A 256 -12.47 -1.71 -14.56
N GLU A 257 -12.72 -0.41 -14.81
CA GLU A 257 -14.10 0.12 -14.86
C GLU A 257 -14.91 -0.55 -15.97
N GLN A 258 -14.31 -0.75 -17.14
CA GLN A 258 -14.96 -1.44 -18.25
C GLN A 258 -15.28 -2.89 -17.87
N LYS A 259 -14.31 -3.62 -17.29
CA LYS A 259 -14.50 -5.02 -16.85
C LYS A 259 -15.62 -5.13 -15.80
N MET A 260 -15.62 -4.25 -14.81
CA MET A 260 -16.66 -4.19 -13.77
C MET A 260 -18.04 -3.89 -14.36
N ASN A 261 -18.14 -2.96 -15.31
CA ASN A 261 -19.41 -2.61 -15.96
C ASN A 261 -19.96 -3.78 -16.80
N VAL A 262 -19.09 -4.49 -17.54
CA VAL A 262 -19.47 -5.70 -18.28
C VAL A 262 -20.00 -6.76 -17.32
N LEU A 263 -19.26 -7.08 -16.26
CA LEU A 263 -19.69 -8.08 -15.28
C LEU A 263 -21.00 -7.66 -14.58
N SER A 264 -21.12 -6.40 -14.17
CA SER A 264 -22.32 -5.85 -13.54
C SER A 264 -23.56 -6.01 -14.43
N THR A 265 -23.43 -5.73 -15.73
CA THR A 265 -24.52 -5.88 -16.71
C THR A 265 -24.94 -7.35 -16.84
N LEU A 266 -23.98 -8.26 -16.93
CA LEU A 266 -24.23 -9.70 -17.02
C LEU A 266 -24.94 -10.24 -15.77
N LEU A 267 -24.53 -9.79 -14.59
CA LEU A 267 -25.13 -10.16 -13.32
C LEU A 267 -26.55 -9.59 -13.18
N ASP A 268 -26.79 -8.33 -13.55
CA ASP A 268 -28.12 -7.69 -13.50
C ASP A 268 -29.14 -8.44 -14.38
N LEU A 269 -28.76 -8.78 -15.62
CA LEU A 269 -29.62 -9.56 -16.53
C LEU A 269 -30.02 -10.91 -15.93
N ASN A 270 -29.07 -11.60 -15.30
CA ASN A 270 -29.33 -12.88 -14.64
C ASN A 270 -30.21 -12.74 -13.41
N ILE A 271 -29.93 -11.76 -12.54
CA ILE A 271 -30.73 -11.52 -11.34
C ILE A 271 -32.17 -11.23 -11.76
N LYS A 272 -32.40 -10.37 -12.77
CA LYS A 272 -33.74 -10.12 -13.30
C LYS A 272 -34.42 -11.39 -13.82
N LYS A 273 -33.73 -12.18 -14.64
CA LYS A 273 -34.25 -13.44 -15.19
C LYS A 273 -34.63 -14.42 -14.08
N TYR A 274 -33.72 -14.75 -13.18
CA TYR A 274 -33.94 -15.80 -12.19
C TYR A 274 -34.78 -15.34 -10.99
N SER A 275 -34.76 -14.06 -10.63
CA SER A 275 -35.69 -13.53 -9.61
C SER A 275 -37.13 -13.55 -10.08
N SER A 276 -37.42 -13.33 -11.37
CA SER A 276 -38.77 -13.48 -11.91
C SER A 276 -39.27 -14.92 -11.79
N LEU A 277 -38.46 -15.90 -12.20
CA LEU A 277 -38.75 -17.33 -12.05
C LEU A 277 -38.91 -17.75 -10.58
N PHE A 278 -38.18 -17.10 -9.67
CA PHE A 278 -38.29 -17.34 -8.23
C PHE A 278 -39.60 -16.79 -7.66
N LYS A 279 -40.02 -15.59 -8.09
CA LYS A 279 -41.28 -14.95 -7.68
C LYS A 279 -42.53 -15.68 -8.17
N GLU A 280 -42.45 -16.32 -9.33
CA GLU A 280 -43.55 -17.14 -9.89
C GLU A 280 -43.73 -18.48 -9.15
N SER A 281 -43.07 -18.68 -8.00
CA SER A 281 -43.12 -19.86 -7.12
C SER A 281 -42.67 -21.20 -7.71
N VAL A 282 -42.34 -21.25 -9.00
CA VAL A 282 -41.83 -22.44 -9.71
C VAL A 282 -40.55 -22.99 -9.05
N LEU A 283 -39.68 -22.10 -8.56
CA LEU A 283 -38.41 -22.51 -7.96
C LEU A 283 -38.51 -22.79 -6.46
N ILE A 284 -39.34 -22.05 -5.69
CA ILE A 284 -39.35 -22.12 -4.22
C ILE A 284 -39.66 -23.53 -3.70
N GLU A 285 -40.57 -24.25 -4.36
CA GLU A 285 -40.97 -25.61 -3.95
C GLU A 285 -39.92 -26.69 -4.26
N SER A 286 -38.98 -26.39 -5.16
CA SER A 286 -37.95 -27.31 -5.64
C SER A 286 -36.57 -27.12 -5.00
N ILE A 287 -36.38 -26.08 -4.19
CA ILE A 287 -35.07 -25.73 -3.64
C ILE A 287 -34.69 -26.70 -2.52
N SER A 288 -33.59 -27.42 -2.75
CA SER A 288 -32.89 -28.14 -1.70
C SER A 288 -32.13 -27.15 -0.80
N VAL A 289 -32.49 -27.10 0.49
CA VAL A 289 -31.76 -26.32 1.52
C VAL A 289 -30.27 -26.67 1.52
N GLU A 290 -29.95 -27.95 1.31
CA GLU A 290 -28.57 -28.42 1.26
C GLU A 290 -27.80 -27.74 0.13
N HIS A 291 -28.39 -27.71 -1.06
CA HIS A 291 -27.78 -27.10 -2.24
C HIS A 291 -27.66 -25.58 -2.13
N LEU A 292 -28.64 -24.94 -1.48
CA LEU A 292 -28.64 -23.52 -1.17
C LEU A 292 -27.45 -23.14 -0.27
N VAL A 293 -27.26 -23.89 0.81
CA VAL A 293 -26.15 -23.69 1.75
C VAL A 293 -24.80 -23.97 1.08
N ASP A 294 -24.68 -25.05 0.30
CA ASP A 294 -23.44 -25.36 -0.42
C ASP A 294 -23.05 -24.27 -1.40
N THR A 295 -24.02 -23.75 -2.16
CA THR A 295 -23.77 -22.64 -3.09
C THR A 295 -23.28 -21.40 -2.34
N TYR A 296 -23.94 -21.07 -1.22
CA TYR A 296 -23.57 -19.90 -0.43
C TYR A 296 -22.14 -20.01 0.13
N LEU A 297 -21.80 -21.16 0.74
CA LEU A 297 -20.48 -21.41 1.32
C LEU A 297 -19.39 -21.51 0.24
N MET A 298 -19.69 -22.09 -0.91
CA MET A 298 -18.74 -22.20 -2.04
C MET A 298 -18.28 -20.82 -2.52
N GLU A 299 -19.14 -19.80 -2.55
CA GLU A 299 -18.70 -18.45 -2.92
C GLU A 299 -17.79 -17.81 -1.85
N GLU A 300 -17.94 -18.16 -0.57
CA GLU A 300 -17.00 -17.75 0.48
C GLU A 300 -15.64 -18.46 0.34
N GLU A 301 -15.65 -19.76 0.04
CA GLU A 301 -14.45 -20.53 -0.21
C GLU A 301 -13.71 -20.05 -1.47
N ASN A 302 -14.44 -19.70 -2.53
CA ASN A 302 -13.86 -19.14 -3.76
C ASN A 302 -13.14 -17.81 -3.48
N LEU A 303 -13.72 -16.92 -2.69
CA LEU A 303 -13.05 -15.68 -2.27
C LEU A 303 -11.79 -15.96 -1.44
N LEU A 304 -11.86 -16.91 -0.50
CA LEU A 304 -10.69 -17.28 0.31
C LEU A 304 -9.59 -17.90 -0.55
N HIS A 305 -9.93 -18.76 -1.49
CA HIS A 305 -8.96 -19.35 -2.41
C HIS A 305 -8.33 -18.30 -3.33
N LEU A 306 -9.11 -17.34 -3.82
CA LEU A 306 -8.55 -16.20 -4.54
C LEU A 306 -7.58 -15.43 -3.63
N GLN A 307 -7.98 -15.08 -2.42
CA GLN A 307 -7.10 -14.42 -1.45
C GLN A 307 -5.79 -15.19 -1.23
N GLN A 308 -5.85 -16.51 -1.03
CA GLN A 308 -4.68 -17.36 -0.77
C GLN A 308 -3.76 -17.51 -2.00
N ASN A 309 -4.34 -17.52 -3.20
CA ASN A 309 -3.59 -17.63 -4.45
C ASN A 309 -2.77 -16.37 -4.75
N TYR A 310 -3.11 -15.25 -4.11
CA TYR A 310 -2.41 -14.00 -4.28
C TYR A 310 -1.68 -13.60 -2.99
N SER A 311 -0.56 -12.89 -3.12
CA SER A 311 0.27 -12.51 -1.97
C SER A 311 -0.54 -11.78 -0.89
N SER A 312 -0.06 -11.79 0.37
CA SER A 312 -0.67 -11.11 1.54
C SER A 312 -0.91 -9.60 1.37
N ILE A 313 -0.48 -9.01 0.26
CA ILE A 313 -0.61 -7.59 -0.05
C ILE A 313 -2.03 -7.24 -0.48
N TYR A 314 -2.81 -8.22 -0.95
CA TYR A 314 -4.20 -8.03 -1.35
C TYR A 314 -5.22 -8.37 -0.24
N ASP A 315 -4.74 -8.71 0.95
CA ASP A 315 -5.57 -9.14 2.07
C ASP A 315 -6.66 -8.12 2.40
N ASP A 316 -6.40 -6.81 2.28
CA ASP A 316 -7.35 -5.77 2.66
C ASP A 316 -8.62 -5.75 1.79
N VAL A 317 -8.50 -5.90 0.46
CA VAL A 317 -9.66 -5.96 -0.44
C VAL A 317 -10.47 -7.21 -0.15
N PHE A 318 -9.83 -8.38 -0.11
CA PHE A 318 -10.53 -9.64 0.14
C PHE A 318 -11.16 -9.67 1.53
N ASN A 319 -10.48 -9.15 2.56
CA ASN A 319 -11.04 -9.01 3.90
C ASN A 319 -12.28 -8.11 3.92
N GLN A 320 -12.27 -6.98 3.20
CA GLN A 320 -13.42 -6.08 3.10
C GLN A 320 -14.60 -6.71 2.34
N LEU A 321 -14.31 -7.48 1.29
CA LEU A 321 -15.32 -8.24 0.56
C LEU A 321 -15.92 -9.35 1.44
N ALA A 322 -15.10 -10.08 2.18
CA ALA A 322 -15.53 -11.09 3.15
C ALA A 322 -16.48 -10.53 4.22
N LYS A 323 -16.41 -9.23 4.57
CA LYS A 323 -17.38 -8.58 5.49
C LYS A 323 -18.78 -8.41 4.91
N THR A 324 -19.17 -9.08 3.83
CA THR A 324 -20.55 -9.00 3.30
C THR A 324 -21.50 -9.73 4.22
N SER A 325 -22.50 -9.04 4.78
CA SER A 325 -23.40 -9.60 5.79
C SER A 325 -24.60 -10.31 5.16
N TYR A 326 -24.96 -11.46 5.73
CA TYR A 326 -26.31 -12.01 5.57
C TYR A 326 -27.33 -11.12 6.33
N PRO A 327 -28.58 -10.99 5.86
CA PRO A 327 -29.10 -11.44 4.55
C PRO A 327 -28.80 -10.42 3.42
N THR A 328 -28.20 -9.28 3.74
CA THR A 328 -28.00 -8.15 2.81
C THR A 328 -27.23 -8.50 1.53
N ASN A 329 -26.38 -9.52 1.59
CA ASN A 329 -25.59 -10.03 0.46
C ASN A 329 -26.40 -10.91 -0.51
N LEU A 330 -27.65 -11.23 -0.19
CA LEU A 330 -28.63 -11.87 -1.08
C LEU A 330 -29.75 -10.88 -1.49
N SER A 331 -29.40 -9.59 -1.57
CA SER A 331 -30.31 -8.52 -1.97
C SER A 331 -29.74 -7.68 -3.12
N TYR A 332 -30.60 -7.31 -4.07
CA TYR A 332 -30.25 -6.45 -5.19
C TYR A 332 -31.44 -5.60 -5.64
N ASN A 333 -31.29 -4.28 -5.61
CA ASN A 333 -32.36 -3.31 -5.84
C ASN A 333 -33.55 -3.63 -4.93
N ASP A 334 -34.74 -3.83 -5.51
CA ASP A 334 -35.96 -4.13 -4.76
C ASP A 334 -36.18 -5.63 -4.53
N PHE A 335 -35.19 -6.47 -4.84
CA PHE A 335 -35.24 -7.91 -4.61
C PHE A 335 -34.40 -8.32 -3.41
N ASN A 336 -35.01 -8.95 -2.42
CA ASN A 336 -34.34 -9.70 -1.36
C ASN A 336 -34.78 -11.17 -1.43
N PHE A 337 -33.82 -12.09 -1.50
CA PHE A 337 -34.08 -13.52 -1.66
C PHE A 337 -34.99 -14.08 -0.56
N PHE A 338 -34.71 -13.79 0.72
CA PHE A 338 -35.46 -14.36 1.83
C PHE A 338 -36.78 -13.64 2.09
N ASP A 339 -36.85 -12.33 1.89
CA ASP A 339 -38.12 -11.59 1.98
C ASP A 339 -39.07 -12.11 0.90
N THR A 340 -38.58 -12.25 -0.34
CA THR A 340 -39.38 -12.81 -1.45
C THR A 340 -39.81 -14.25 -1.18
N ALA A 341 -38.94 -15.07 -0.55
CA ALA A 341 -39.28 -16.45 -0.21
C ALA A 341 -40.39 -16.53 0.85
N THR A 342 -40.39 -15.62 1.84
CA THR A 342 -41.37 -15.56 2.93
C THR A 342 -42.71 -14.97 2.48
N GLU A 343 -42.69 -13.94 1.63
CA GLU A 343 -43.91 -13.30 1.09
C GLU A 343 -44.70 -14.21 0.15
N ASN A 344 -44.02 -14.98 -0.70
CA ASN A 344 -44.66 -15.77 -1.76
C ASN A 344 -44.96 -17.23 -1.38
N ASN A 345 -44.53 -17.68 -0.18
CA ASN A 345 -44.74 -19.06 0.24
C ASN A 345 -45.00 -19.18 1.76
N PRO A 346 -46.11 -19.81 2.21
CA PRO A 346 -46.38 -20.06 3.62
C PRO A 346 -45.27 -20.87 4.34
N LYS A 347 -44.49 -21.67 3.60
CA LYS A 347 -43.32 -22.41 4.09
C LYS A 347 -42.02 -21.61 4.00
N GLY A 348 -42.03 -20.41 3.45
CA GLY A 348 -40.84 -19.56 3.28
C GLY A 348 -40.11 -19.28 4.59
N LYS A 349 -40.85 -19.07 5.69
CA LYS A 349 -40.23 -18.94 7.02
C LYS A 349 -39.50 -20.22 7.45
N SER A 350 -40.07 -21.39 7.14
CA SER A 350 -39.41 -22.67 7.41
C SER A 350 -38.16 -22.86 6.56
N LEU A 351 -38.14 -22.35 5.32
CA LEU A 351 -36.97 -22.37 4.45
C LEU A 351 -35.82 -21.53 5.05
N VAL A 352 -36.12 -20.29 5.48
CA VAL A 352 -35.13 -19.40 6.13
C VAL A 352 -34.53 -20.08 7.35
N LEU A 353 -35.37 -20.56 8.28
CA LEU A 353 -34.90 -21.24 9.49
C LEU A 353 -34.08 -22.51 9.18
N SER A 354 -34.46 -23.26 8.14
CA SER A 354 -33.71 -24.46 7.74
C SER A 354 -32.37 -24.10 7.12
N PHE A 355 -32.31 -23.05 6.29
CA PHE A 355 -31.07 -22.52 5.74
C PHE A 355 -30.13 -22.06 6.86
N GLU A 356 -30.64 -21.28 7.82
CA GLU A 356 -29.83 -20.76 8.92
C GLU A 356 -29.23 -21.89 9.76
N ASN A 357 -30.06 -22.83 10.22
CA ASN A 357 -29.60 -23.98 11.00
C ASN A 357 -28.57 -24.79 10.22
N ARG A 358 -28.83 -25.06 8.94
CA ARG A 358 -27.95 -25.91 8.14
C ARG A 358 -26.61 -25.24 7.82
N LEU A 359 -26.61 -23.93 7.55
CA LEU A 359 -25.39 -23.15 7.37
C LEU A 359 -24.56 -23.12 8.65
N PHE A 360 -25.19 -22.96 9.80
CA PHE A 360 -24.52 -23.01 11.10
C PHE A 360 -23.86 -24.38 11.34
N GLU A 361 -24.60 -25.48 11.13
CA GLU A 361 -24.08 -26.84 11.27
C GLU A 361 -22.88 -27.11 10.36
N LYS A 362 -23.00 -26.80 9.06
CA LYS A 362 -21.91 -27.01 8.10
C LYS A 362 -20.69 -26.15 8.43
N SER A 363 -20.89 -24.90 8.82
CA SER A 363 -19.80 -24.01 9.24
C SER A 363 -19.07 -24.56 10.46
N MET A 364 -19.81 -25.00 11.48
CA MET A 364 -19.23 -25.61 12.68
C MET A 364 -18.44 -26.89 12.37
N PHE A 365 -18.96 -27.75 11.48
CA PHE A 365 -18.26 -28.93 11.01
C PHE A 365 -16.97 -28.58 10.24
N ASN A 366 -17.03 -27.59 9.35
CA ASN A 366 -15.88 -27.14 8.58
C ASN A 366 -14.80 -26.55 9.50
N ILE A 367 -15.20 -25.74 10.49
CA ILE A 367 -14.28 -25.18 11.50
C ILE A 367 -13.54 -26.31 12.24
N ASP A 368 -14.25 -27.33 12.72
CA ASP A 368 -13.64 -28.46 13.42
C ASP A 368 -12.66 -29.22 12.52
N LYS A 369 -13.02 -29.43 11.25
CA LYS A 369 -12.13 -30.04 10.24
C LYS A 369 -10.87 -29.20 10.03
N LEU A 370 -11.00 -27.90 9.80
CA LEU A 370 -9.86 -26.98 9.60
C LEU A 370 -8.94 -26.95 10.82
N ILE A 371 -9.49 -26.97 12.04
CA ILE A 371 -8.71 -27.06 13.28
C ILE A 371 -7.94 -28.39 13.35
N ARG A 372 -8.58 -29.53 13.04
CA ARG A 372 -7.90 -30.84 13.01
C ARG A 372 -6.78 -30.90 11.97
N ASP A 373 -7.00 -30.28 10.82
CA ASP A 373 -6.04 -30.19 9.71
C ASP A 373 -4.94 -29.14 9.97
N LYS A 374 -4.94 -28.47 11.14
CA LYS A 374 -4.03 -27.39 11.52
C LYS A 374 -4.07 -26.16 10.60
N LYS A 375 -5.18 -25.97 9.88
CA LYS A 375 -5.48 -24.79 9.04
C LYS A 375 -6.13 -23.70 9.87
N PHE A 376 -5.37 -23.16 10.83
CA PHE A 376 -5.92 -22.29 11.87
C PHE A 376 -6.35 -20.91 11.34
N THR A 377 -5.66 -20.38 10.33
CA THR A 377 -6.03 -19.09 9.72
C THR A 377 -7.38 -19.18 9.01
N GLU A 378 -7.60 -20.24 8.26
CA GLU A 378 -8.87 -20.53 7.57
C GLU A 378 -9.99 -20.83 8.56
N ALA A 379 -9.67 -21.54 9.66
CA ALA A 379 -10.63 -21.76 10.74
C ALA A 379 -11.08 -20.44 11.37
N LEU A 380 -10.14 -19.54 11.70
CA LEU A 380 -10.45 -18.23 12.27
C LEU A 380 -11.22 -17.33 11.29
N TYR A 381 -10.90 -17.40 10.00
CA TYR A 381 -11.66 -16.72 8.95
C TYR A 381 -13.13 -17.19 8.94
N THR A 382 -13.36 -18.51 8.91
CA THR A 382 -14.70 -19.11 8.93
C THR A 382 -15.46 -18.76 10.21
N ILE A 383 -14.78 -18.74 11.36
CA ILE A 383 -15.32 -18.34 12.66
C ILE A 383 -15.80 -16.89 12.64
N ASN A 384 -15.00 -15.97 12.09
CA ASN A 384 -15.37 -14.56 12.00
C ASN A 384 -16.58 -14.33 11.06
N ASN A 385 -16.69 -15.09 9.97
CA ASN A 385 -17.87 -15.05 9.09
C ASN A 385 -19.11 -15.59 9.81
N LEU A 386 -18.96 -16.68 10.57
CA LEU A 386 -20.06 -17.26 11.34
C LEU A 386 -20.57 -16.31 12.43
N GLU A 387 -19.69 -15.55 13.10
CA GLU A 387 -20.11 -14.52 14.07
C GLU A 387 -21.02 -13.48 13.42
N ARG A 388 -20.60 -12.91 12.29
CA ARG A 388 -21.37 -11.91 11.54
C ARG A 388 -22.70 -12.47 11.02
N PHE A 389 -22.70 -13.73 10.61
CA PHE A 389 -23.91 -14.42 10.17
C PHE A 389 -24.91 -14.53 11.33
N VAL A 390 -24.47 -15.00 12.50
CA VAL A 390 -25.34 -15.20 13.68
C VAL A 390 -25.86 -13.87 14.25
N GLU A 391 -25.13 -12.76 14.10
CA GLU A 391 -25.62 -11.42 14.47
C GLU A 391 -26.93 -11.02 13.76
N HIS A 392 -27.19 -11.59 12.58
CA HIS A 392 -28.34 -11.24 11.72
C HIS A 392 -29.34 -12.40 11.54
N ALA A 393 -29.04 -13.58 12.08
CA ALA A 393 -29.92 -14.75 12.01
C ALA A 393 -31.10 -14.62 13.00
N GLU A 394 -32.29 -15.09 12.63
CA GLU A 394 -33.49 -14.89 13.45
C GLU A 394 -33.46 -15.67 14.77
N VAL A 395 -32.93 -16.90 14.74
CA VAL A 395 -33.08 -17.87 15.85
C VAL A 395 -31.78 -18.43 16.41
N LEU A 396 -30.64 -18.16 15.76
CA LEU A 396 -29.37 -18.75 16.13
C LEU A 396 -28.67 -17.97 17.23
N LYS A 397 -27.96 -18.70 18.10
CA LYS A 397 -27.09 -18.13 19.12
C LYS A 397 -25.78 -18.89 19.17
N LEU A 398 -24.69 -18.15 19.32
CA LEU A 398 -23.36 -18.73 19.50
C LEU A 398 -23.31 -19.54 20.79
N ASN A 399 -23.12 -20.85 20.67
CA ASN A 399 -23.12 -21.79 21.78
C ASN A 399 -21.70 -22.01 22.37
N ASN A 400 -21.61 -22.87 23.39
CA ASN A 400 -20.32 -23.17 24.02
C ASN A 400 -19.34 -23.89 23.08
N ALA A 401 -19.83 -24.74 22.18
CA ALA A 401 -19.00 -25.43 21.19
C ALA A 401 -18.29 -24.42 20.26
N TYR A 402 -19.03 -23.38 19.82
CA TYR A 402 -18.46 -22.30 19.04
C TYR A 402 -17.30 -21.59 19.78
N ARG A 403 -17.50 -21.23 21.06
CA ARG A 403 -16.45 -20.58 21.87
C ARG A 403 -15.22 -21.47 22.03
N GLN A 404 -15.41 -22.77 22.20
CA GLN A 404 -14.32 -23.74 22.25
C GLN A 404 -13.56 -23.81 20.93
N PHE A 405 -14.24 -23.79 19.78
CA PHE A 405 -13.55 -23.76 18.49
C PHE A 405 -12.76 -22.49 18.27
N LYS A 406 -13.32 -21.31 18.63
CA LYS A 406 -12.58 -20.04 18.58
C LYS A 406 -11.32 -20.08 19.42
N ALA A 407 -11.42 -20.54 20.67
CA ALA A 407 -10.27 -20.71 21.55
C ALA A 407 -9.23 -21.68 20.96
N ARG A 408 -9.67 -22.85 20.47
CA ARG A 408 -8.78 -23.86 19.86
C ARG A 408 -8.07 -23.34 18.61
N ALA A 409 -8.78 -22.61 17.74
CA ALA A 409 -8.20 -22.05 16.52
C ALA A 409 -7.20 -20.92 16.82
N ALA A 410 -7.57 -19.98 17.71
CA ALA A 410 -6.68 -18.89 18.13
C ALA A 410 -5.42 -19.43 18.81
N TYR A 411 -5.57 -20.35 19.76
CA TYR A 411 -4.45 -20.97 20.46
C TYR A 411 -3.60 -21.85 19.53
N GLY A 412 -4.22 -22.56 18.58
CA GLY A 412 -3.51 -23.34 17.57
C GLY A 412 -2.65 -22.47 16.64
N MET A 413 -3.18 -21.33 16.18
CA MET A 413 -2.41 -20.35 15.39
C MET A 413 -1.24 -19.79 16.20
N TYR A 414 -1.49 -19.41 17.45
CA TYR A 414 -0.46 -18.92 18.35
C TYR A 414 0.67 -19.94 18.57
N ASN A 415 0.34 -21.20 18.89
CA ASN A 415 1.34 -22.26 19.05
C ASN A 415 2.09 -22.57 17.77
N SER A 416 1.44 -22.49 16.61
CA SER A 416 2.13 -22.67 15.32
C SER A 416 3.24 -21.65 15.12
N TYR A 417 3.06 -20.41 15.58
CA TYR A 417 4.13 -19.41 15.58
C TYR A 417 5.20 -19.72 16.63
N ILE A 418 4.83 -20.17 17.84
CA ILE A 418 5.79 -20.63 18.86
C ILE A 418 6.69 -21.75 18.31
N ASP A 419 6.13 -22.74 17.61
CA ASP A 419 6.89 -23.84 17.00
C ASP A 419 7.90 -23.35 15.94
N VAL A 420 7.52 -22.35 15.13
CA VAL A 420 8.44 -21.73 14.16
C VAL A 420 9.55 -20.98 14.87
N ILE A 421 9.24 -20.26 15.95
CA ILE A 421 10.24 -19.55 16.77
C ILE A 421 11.25 -20.55 17.35
N GLU A 422 10.78 -21.68 17.89
CA GLU A 422 11.66 -22.73 18.42
C GLU A 422 12.61 -23.28 17.37
N LYS A 423 12.10 -23.57 16.17
CA LYS A 423 12.92 -24.05 15.05
C LYS A 423 13.92 -22.98 14.61
N ALA A 424 13.49 -21.72 14.50
CA ALA A 424 14.34 -20.60 14.10
C ALA A 424 15.48 -20.36 15.11
N ILE A 425 15.21 -20.44 16.41
CA ILE A 425 16.22 -20.35 17.48
C ILE A 425 17.21 -21.51 17.35
N LYS A 426 16.75 -22.75 17.15
CA LYS A 426 17.63 -23.94 17.01
C LYS A 426 18.62 -23.84 15.85
N ILE A 427 18.24 -23.15 14.76
CA ILE A 427 19.12 -22.93 13.59
C ILE A 427 19.84 -21.57 13.64
N ASN A 428 19.83 -20.87 14.78
CA ASN A 428 20.41 -19.54 14.98
C ASN A 428 19.90 -18.46 14.01
N ASN A 429 18.68 -18.60 13.48
CA ASN A 429 18.04 -17.60 12.63
C ASN A 429 17.25 -16.58 13.48
N SER A 430 17.99 -15.69 14.14
CA SER A 430 17.44 -14.67 15.05
C SER A 430 16.43 -13.73 14.39
N LYS A 431 16.64 -13.34 13.13
CA LYS A 431 15.72 -12.48 12.36
C LYS A 431 14.35 -13.15 12.17
N LEU A 432 14.34 -14.42 11.75
CA LEU A 432 13.11 -15.18 11.58
C LEU A 432 12.39 -15.38 12.91
N ALA A 433 13.12 -15.71 13.98
CA ALA A 433 12.57 -15.85 15.33
C ALA A 433 11.89 -14.55 15.79
N ALA A 434 12.54 -13.40 15.63
CA ALA A 434 12.00 -12.09 15.98
C ALA A 434 10.71 -11.76 15.20
N GLN A 435 10.69 -12.04 13.89
CA GLN A 435 9.49 -11.83 13.06
C GLN A 435 8.30 -12.66 13.56
N TYR A 436 8.50 -13.93 13.88
CA TYR A 436 7.43 -14.80 14.36
C TYR A 436 7.02 -14.52 15.81
N LEU A 437 7.92 -14.00 16.66
CA LEU A 437 7.56 -13.47 17.98
C LEU A 437 6.56 -12.31 17.86
N LYS A 438 6.78 -11.39 16.91
CA LYS A 438 5.85 -10.29 16.65
C LYS A 438 4.49 -10.82 16.19
N LYS A 439 4.48 -11.81 15.28
CA LYS A 439 3.24 -12.46 14.82
C LYS A 439 2.48 -13.14 15.96
N ALA A 440 3.16 -13.90 16.82
CA ALA A 440 2.55 -14.55 17.98
C ALA A 440 1.95 -13.54 18.96
N SER A 441 2.68 -12.47 19.29
CA SER A 441 2.17 -11.40 20.15
C SER A 441 0.95 -10.69 19.54
N ASN A 442 0.95 -10.47 18.22
CA ASN A 442 -0.20 -9.88 17.53
C ASN A 442 -1.45 -10.77 17.60
N VAL A 443 -1.32 -12.10 17.53
CA VAL A 443 -2.47 -13.00 17.72
C VAL A 443 -3.08 -12.83 19.10
N GLN A 444 -2.24 -12.73 20.16
CA GLN A 444 -2.73 -12.48 21.52
C GLN A 444 -3.47 -11.15 21.64
N LYS A 445 -2.96 -10.08 21.01
CA LYS A 445 -3.63 -8.76 20.97
C LYS A 445 -5.00 -8.81 20.27
N ILE A 446 -5.12 -9.61 19.21
CA ILE A 446 -6.38 -9.78 18.46
C ILE A 446 -7.37 -10.64 19.25
N TYR A 447 -6.89 -11.66 19.97
CA TYR A 447 -7.71 -12.64 20.71
C TYR A 447 -7.37 -12.68 22.21
N PRO A 448 -7.56 -11.57 22.96
CA PRO A 448 -7.13 -11.48 24.35
C PRO A 448 -7.97 -12.35 25.30
N LYS A 449 -9.17 -12.75 24.89
CA LYS A 449 -10.05 -13.63 25.68
C LYS A 449 -9.67 -15.10 25.52
N GLU A 450 -9.16 -15.47 24.35
CA GLU A 450 -8.74 -16.83 24.02
C GLU A 450 -7.28 -17.09 24.43
N ILE A 451 -6.43 -16.06 24.44
CA ILE A 451 -5.02 -16.14 24.83
C ILE A 451 -4.78 -15.13 25.97
N ILE A 452 -4.92 -15.63 27.19
CA ILE A 452 -4.93 -14.81 28.41
C ILE A 452 -3.56 -14.18 28.67
N THR A 453 -2.47 -14.91 28.38
CA THR A 453 -1.10 -14.44 28.67
C THR A 453 -0.17 -14.60 27.47
N ASN A 454 0.80 -13.69 27.36
CA ASN A 454 1.85 -13.76 26.34
C ASN A 454 3.10 -14.51 26.84
N GLY A 455 3.00 -15.24 27.95
CA GLY A 455 4.16 -15.81 28.66
C GLY A 455 5.00 -16.79 27.83
N LEU A 456 4.42 -17.48 26.84
CA LEU A 456 5.20 -18.31 25.91
C LEU A 456 6.07 -17.45 24.98
N VAL A 457 5.55 -16.34 24.44
CA VAL A 457 6.34 -15.38 23.66
C VAL A 457 7.45 -14.79 24.51
N GLU A 458 7.18 -14.41 25.76
CA GLU A 458 8.20 -13.87 26.67
C GLU A 458 9.32 -14.88 26.95
N LYS A 459 8.95 -16.14 27.23
CA LYS A 459 9.91 -17.23 27.41
C LYS A 459 10.77 -17.43 26.17
N LYS A 460 10.17 -17.40 24.96
CA LYS A 460 10.90 -17.54 23.70
C LYS A 460 11.77 -16.33 23.38
N LEU A 461 11.33 -15.13 23.71
CA LEU A 461 12.12 -13.91 23.58
C LEU A 461 13.36 -13.98 24.48
N ARG A 462 13.23 -14.40 25.74
CA ARG A 462 14.39 -14.62 26.64
C ARG A 462 15.38 -15.65 26.07
N GLN A 463 14.88 -16.74 25.48
CA GLN A 463 15.73 -17.73 24.80
C GLN A 463 16.46 -17.15 23.58
N LEU A 464 15.76 -16.36 22.77
CA LEU A 464 16.35 -15.68 21.62
C LEU A 464 17.42 -14.66 22.05
N LEU A 465 17.12 -13.86 23.07
CA LEU A 465 18.06 -12.89 23.62
C LEU A 465 19.34 -13.57 24.11
N ALA A 466 19.24 -14.69 24.85
CA ALA A 466 20.41 -15.45 25.29
C ALA A 466 21.31 -15.90 24.12
N VAL A 467 20.72 -16.37 23.01
CA VAL A 467 21.47 -16.70 21.78
C VAL A 467 22.13 -15.44 21.19
N CYS A 468 21.40 -14.33 21.10
CA CYS A 468 21.93 -13.08 20.57
C CYS A 468 23.08 -12.50 21.43
N TYR A 469 22.99 -12.55 22.76
CA TYR A 469 24.07 -12.14 23.66
C TYR A 469 25.30 -13.03 23.51
N SER A 470 25.11 -14.36 23.39
CA SER A 470 26.22 -15.28 23.15
C SER A 470 26.92 -15.00 21.81
N ASP A 471 26.15 -14.72 20.75
CA ASP A 471 26.70 -14.32 19.45
C ASP A 471 27.49 -13.01 19.54
N TYR A 472 26.94 -12.02 20.25
CA TYR A 472 27.59 -10.72 20.48
C TYR A 472 28.94 -10.91 21.18
N ASN A 473 28.98 -11.64 22.30
CA ASN A 473 30.22 -11.89 23.03
C ASN A 473 31.26 -12.62 22.16
N LYS A 474 30.82 -13.59 21.35
CA LYS A 474 31.70 -14.28 20.41
C LYS A 474 32.27 -13.35 19.34
N MET A 475 31.49 -12.37 18.86
CA MET A 475 31.99 -11.36 17.92
C MET A 475 33.02 -10.44 18.56
N ILE A 476 32.80 -10.04 19.83
CA ILE A 476 33.78 -9.27 20.61
C ILE A 476 35.07 -10.08 20.81
N GLU A 477 34.98 -11.37 21.17
CA GLU A 477 36.14 -12.26 21.32
C GLU A 477 36.92 -12.50 20.01
N GLN A 478 36.27 -12.29 18.87
CA GLN A 478 36.84 -12.43 17.52
C GLN A 478 37.31 -11.10 16.93
N ASP A 479 37.33 -10.01 17.71
CA ASP A 479 37.64 -8.65 17.26
C ASP A 479 36.74 -8.14 16.12
N ARG A 480 35.53 -8.68 15.98
CA ARG A 480 34.53 -8.29 14.95
C ARG A 480 33.63 -7.17 15.45
N TYR A 481 34.22 -6.06 15.85
CA TYR A 481 33.53 -4.99 16.60
C TYR A 481 32.38 -4.31 15.83
N LEU A 482 32.52 -4.10 14.52
CA LEU A 482 31.43 -3.53 13.69
C LEU A 482 30.20 -4.43 13.64
N GLU A 483 30.42 -5.74 13.53
CA GLU A 483 29.33 -6.72 13.53
C GLU A 483 28.70 -6.87 14.92
N ALA A 484 29.53 -6.81 15.97
CA ALA A 484 29.06 -6.78 17.35
C ALA A 484 28.19 -5.54 17.63
N ALA A 485 28.58 -4.36 17.15
CA ALA A 485 27.80 -3.14 17.28
C ALA A 485 26.42 -3.26 16.58
N ALA A 486 26.40 -3.79 15.35
CA ALA A 486 25.14 -4.04 14.65
C ALA A 486 24.26 -5.08 15.39
N LYS A 487 24.88 -6.13 15.97
CA LYS A 487 24.18 -7.14 16.77
C LYS A 487 23.60 -6.55 18.05
N ARG A 488 24.34 -5.67 18.72
CA ARG A 488 23.89 -4.92 19.91
C ARG A 488 22.67 -4.08 19.61
N ASP A 489 22.70 -3.32 18.51
CA ASP A 489 21.60 -2.44 18.14
C ASP A 489 20.34 -3.28 17.83
N ALA A 490 20.50 -4.44 17.19
CA ALA A 490 19.41 -5.40 16.98
C ALA A 490 18.86 -5.98 18.30
N ILE A 491 19.71 -6.25 19.30
CA ILE A 491 19.27 -6.67 20.65
C ILE A 491 18.44 -5.57 21.31
N ARG A 492 18.90 -4.31 21.26
CA ARG A 492 18.16 -3.16 21.82
C ARG A 492 16.80 -2.98 21.16
N GLU A 493 16.73 -3.08 19.84
CA GLU A 493 15.47 -3.01 19.09
C GLU A 493 14.51 -4.14 19.53
N LEU A 494 15.01 -5.38 19.63
CA LEU A 494 14.23 -6.52 20.10
C LEU A 494 13.69 -6.35 21.52
N ILE A 495 14.49 -5.78 22.43
CA ILE A 495 14.04 -5.50 23.80
C ILE A 495 12.99 -4.37 23.79
N GLY A 496 13.21 -3.32 22.99
CA GLY A 496 12.30 -2.17 22.81
C GLY A 496 10.92 -2.55 22.28
N ASP A 497 10.88 -3.41 21.28
CA ASP A 497 9.65 -3.79 20.58
C ASP A 497 8.65 -4.60 21.44
N PHE A 498 9.11 -5.24 22.52
CA PHE A 498 8.29 -6.17 23.31
C PHE A 498 8.00 -5.71 24.74
N GLN A 499 8.58 -4.59 25.20
CA GLN A 499 8.28 -3.93 26.49
C GLN A 499 8.09 -4.89 27.67
N LEU A 500 9.05 -5.81 27.88
CA LEU A 500 8.99 -6.82 28.95
C LEU A 500 9.11 -6.20 30.36
N GLU A 501 8.53 -6.87 31.37
CA GLU A 501 8.95 -6.66 32.76
C GLU A 501 10.44 -7.04 32.93
N GLY A 502 11.23 -6.12 33.49
CA GLY A 502 12.69 -6.25 33.62
C GLY A 502 13.50 -5.65 32.46
N PHE A 503 12.87 -4.86 31.60
CA PHE A 503 13.48 -4.12 30.48
C PHE A 503 14.75 -3.36 30.86
N GLU A 504 14.70 -2.60 31.97
CA GLU A 504 15.84 -1.81 32.45
C GLU A 504 17.04 -2.70 32.81
N ALA A 505 16.81 -3.80 33.51
CA ALA A 505 17.87 -4.73 33.90
C ALA A 505 18.56 -5.40 32.70
N MET A 506 17.81 -5.71 31.62
CA MET A 506 18.39 -6.30 30.40
C MET A 506 19.20 -5.28 29.59
N LEU A 507 18.75 -4.01 29.56
CA LEU A 507 19.53 -2.93 28.97
C LEU A 507 20.79 -2.62 29.78
N ASP A 508 20.70 -2.66 31.11
CA ASP A 508 21.84 -2.46 32.00
C ASP A 508 22.88 -3.57 31.84
N GLU A 509 22.46 -4.83 31.69
CA GLU A 509 23.36 -5.95 31.38
C GLU A 509 24.09 -5.74 30.04
N LEU A 510 23.38 -5.30 29.00
CA LEU A 510 23.99 -4.98 27.70
C LEU A 510 24.98 -3.81 27.80
N ASN A 511 24.63 -2.77 28.57
CA ASN A 511 25.51 -1.63 28.81
C ASN A 511 26.77 -2.02 29.62
N MET A 512 26.66 -2.97 30.55
CA MET A 512 27.81 -3.53 31.26
C MET A 512 28.74 -4.31 30.33
N LEU A 513 28.19 -5.13 29.43
CA LEU A 513 28.98 -5.88 28.43
C LEU A 513 29.71 -4.94 27.48
N ASP A 514 29.06 -3.86 27.02
CA ASP A 514 29.68 -2.81 26.21
C ASP A 514 30.85 -2.14 26.94
N ASN A 515 30.68 -1.80 28.21
CA ASN A 515 31.73 -1.19 29.04
C ASN A 515 32.92 -2.14 29.29
N GLN A 516 32.69 -3.46 29.25
CA GLN A 516 33.76 -4.46 29.34
C GLN A 516 34.50 -4.64 28.01
N ALA A 517 33.80 -4.57 26.88
CA ALA A 517 34.40 -4.62 25.55
C ALA A 517 35.28 -3.39 25.27
N LEU A 518 34.80 -2.19 25.60
CA LEU A 518 35.55 -0.93 25.45
C LEU A 518 36.84 -0.90 26.28
N LYS A 519 36.88 -1.61 27.41
CA LYS A 519 38.09 -1.75 28.25
C LYS A 519 39.14 -2.70 27.68
N LYS A 520 38.79 -3.53 26.69
CA LYS A 520 39.74 -4.42 25.99
C LYS A 520 40.34 -3.77 24.73
N GLU A 521 39.72 -2.69 24.22
CA GLU A 521 40.16 -1.94 23.04
C GLU A 521 41.20 -0.86 23.39
N ILE A 522 41.29 -0.47 24.67
CA ILE A 522 42.35 0.37 25.29
C ILE A 522 43.43 -0.54 25.85
#